data_AF-A0A4Z0J7P9-F1
#
_entry.id   AF-A0A4Z0J7P9-F1
#
_cell.length_a   1.000
_cell.length_b   1.000
_cell.length_c   1.000
_cell.angle_alpha   90.00
_cell.angle_beta   90.00
_cell.angle_gamma   90.00
#
_symmetry.space_group_name_H-M   'P 1'
#
loop_
_entity.id
_entity.type
_entity.pdbx_description
1 polymer ?
#
loop_
_entity_poly.entity_id
_entity_poly.type
_entity_poly.pdbx_seq_one_letter_code
_entity_poly.pdbx_strand_id
1 'polypeptide(L)'
;QTLATSENPKIGHDLYKDFKNIDTNRYNIDTQKLDFSTAHFSPAEIQKQNQDLVNHANDFLTDEDSGLPVFLEPEAVQLLSFWCRTPQQMRRFIGIILNAKYAIEKAHKDLGVWITLDDPELKPLMTKTLRRYFNALRSNEKHIKNVENYLYGTMQNLFGIYWNKKANAKYQAEHPETSSQQVVPFN
;
A
#
# COMPACT_ATOMS: atom_id res chain seq x y z
N GLN A 1 -61.84 -28.12 33.02
CA GLN A 1 -61.11 -29.40 33.07
C GLN A 1 -59.78 -29.19 32.33
N THR A 2 -58.70 -29.81 32.81
CA THR A 2 -57.32 -29.70 32.30
C THR A 2 -57.18 -30.32 30.89
N LEU A 3 -56.16 -30.03 30.06
CA LEU A 3 -54.69 -30.18 30.27
C LEU A 3 -53.83 -29.26 29.35
N ALA A 4 -52.55 -29.08 29.70
CA ALA A 4 -51.47 -28.52 28.84
C ALA A 4 -51.07 -29.53 27.72
N THR A 5 -50.25 -29.27 26.70
CA THR A 5 -48.96 -28.51 26.56
C THR A 5 -48.79 -28.13 25.04
N SER A 6 -47.77 -27.47 24.48
CA SER A 6 -46.38 -27.19 24.87
C SER A 6 -45.76 -25.93 24.21
N GLU A 7 -44.46 -25.75 24.45
CA GLU A 7 -43.49 -24.82 23.83
C GLU A 7 -43.17 -25.21 22.35
N ASN A 8 -42.42 -24.49 21.49
CA ASN A 8 -41.35 -23.47 21.68
C ASN A 8 -41.21 -22.56 20.39
N PRO A 9 -40.21 -21.65 20.19
CA PRO A 9 -40.42 -20.37 19.49
C PRO A 9 -39.57 -20.15 18.21
N LYS A 10 -39.75 -19.00 17.55
CA LYS A 10 -38.75 -18.21 16.76
C LYS A 10 -39.40 -16.89 16.32
N ILE A 11 -38.98 -15.73 16.84
CA ILE A 11 -37.84 -14.91 16.37
C ILE A 11 -38.05 -14.40 14.94
N GLY A 12 -38.27 -13.09 14.83
CA GLY A 12 -38.48 -12.37 13.57
C GLY A 12 -38.83 -10.89 13.76
N HIS A 13 -38.33 -10.23 14.81
CA HIS A 13 -38.48 -8.78 14.95
C HIS A 13 -37.57 -8.07 13.95
N ASP A 14 -38.18 -7.40 12.96
CA ASP A 14 -37.55 -6.54 11.96
C ASP A 14 -36.90 -5.30 12.63
N LEU A 15 -35.78 -5.47 13.34
CA LEU A 15 -35.02 -4.39 13.96
C LEU A 15 -34.18 -3.58 12.96
N TYR A 16 -34.37 -3.79 11.65
CA TYR A 16 -33.55 -3.20 10.58
C TYR A 16 -34.31 -2.21 9.67
N LYS A 17 -35.40 -1.59 10.16
CA LYS A 17 -36.17 -0.58 9.40
C LYS A 17 -36.11 0.84 9.95
N ASP A 18 -35.74 1.05 11.22
CA ASP A 18 -35.78 2.38 11.87
C ASP A 18 -34.43 3.10 11.98
N PHE A 19 -33.36 2.60 11.33
CA PHE A 19 -32.05 3.26 11.31
C PHE A 19 -31.93 4.44 10.32
N LYS A 20 -32.97 4.76 9.54
CA LYS A 20 -32.86 5.73 8.43
C LYS A 20 -33.06 7.21 8.77
N ASN A 21 -33.33 7.59 10.03
CA ASN A 21 -33.60 8.99 10.41
C ASN A 21 -33.04 9.45 11.78
N ILE A 22 -32.08 8.74 12.37
CA ILE A 22 -31.51 9.10 13.69
C ILE A 22 -30.08 9.68 13.59
N ASP A 23 -29.49 9.75 12.39
CA ASP A 23 -28.11 10.20 12.19
C ASP A 23 -27.94 11.25 11.07
N THR A 24 -28.76 12.31 11.13
CA THR A 24 -28.64 13.49 10.26
C THR A 24 -27.98 14.70 10.94
N ASN A 25 -27.55 14.58 12.21
CA ASN A 25 -27.02 15.71 13.00
C ASN A 25 -25.93 15.35 14.05
N ARG A 26 -25.40 14.13 14.08
CA ARG A 26 -24.43 13.70 15.13
C ARG A 26 -23.09 14.43 15.10
N TYR A 27 -22.71 15.03 13.96
CA TYR A 27 -21.40 15.65 13.75
C TYR A 27 -21.41 17.19 13.71
N ASN A 28 -22.56 17.84 13.94
CA ASN A 28 -22.69 19.30 13.83
C ASN A 28 -22.55 20.01 15.19
N ILE A 29 -21.60 19.53 16.02
CA ILE A 29 -21.21 20.16 17.27
C ILE A 29 -19.99 21.03 16.98
N ASP A 30 -20.12 22.35 17.08
CA ASP A 30 -19.03 23.29 16.83
C ASP A 30 -18.04 23.25 18.01
N THR A 31 -17.16 22.25 17.99
CA THR A 31 -16.09 22.09 18.97
C THR A 31 -15.03 23.18 18.76
N GLN A 32 -14.38 23.62 19.84
CA GLN A 32 -13.31 24.60 19.72
C GLN A 32 -12.26 24.11 18.72
N LYS A 33 -12.03 24.91 17.67
CA LYS A 33 -11.15 24.55 16.56
C LYS A 33 -9.72 24.45 17.05
N LEU A 34 -9.21 23.23 17.18
CA LEU A 34 -7.82 22.96 17.52
C LEU A 34 -6.89 23.58 16.47
N ASP A 35 -5.96 24.42 16.92
CA ASP A 35 -4.94 25.02 16.07
C ASP A 35 -3.63 24.23 16.17
N PHE A 36 -3.42 23.34 15.20
CA PHE A 36 -2.18 22.58 15.04
C PHE A 36 -1.16 23.29 14.10
N SER A 37 -1.27 24.61 13.93
CA SER A 37 -0.29 25.39 13.17
C SER A 37 1.13 25.18 13.70
N THR A 38 2.06 24.90 12.81
CA THR A 38 3.49 24.75 13.14
C THR A 38 4.10 26.04 13.69
N ALA A 39 3.43 27.19 13.57
CA ALA A 39 3.87 28.46 14.14
C ALA A 39 3.90 28.46 15.68
N HIS A 40 3.16 27.57 16.35
CA HIS A 40 3.09 27.48 17.82
C HIS A 40 4.13 26.54 18.44
N PHE A 41 4.95 25.88 17.63
CA PHE A 41 5.92 24.88 18.07
C PHE A 41 7.35 25.30 17.72
N SER A 42 8.30 25.01 18.60
CA SER A 42 9.71 25.18 18.29
C SER A 42 10.18 24.18 17.21
N PRO A 43 11.26 24.48 16.47
CA PRO A 43 11.82 23.55 15.49
C PRO A 43 12.19 22.18 16.08
N ALA A 44 12.60 22.13 17.35
CA ALA A 44 12.95 20.89 18.05
C ALA A 44 11.70 20.04 18.38
N GLU A 45 10.60 20.66 18.77
CA GLU A 45 9.32 19.98 18.98
C GLU A 45 8.77 19.42 17.67
N ILE A 46 8.77 20.22 16.60
CA ILE A 46 8.38 19.79 15.25
C ILE A 46 9.26 18.61 14.79
N GLN A 47 10.57 18.66 15.01
CA GLN A 47 11.47 17.56 14.67
C GLN A 47 11.13 16.29 15.48
N LYS A 48 10.85 16.42 16.78
CA LYS A 48 10.47 15.30 17.65
C LYS A 48 9.15 14.68 17.21
N GLN A 49 8.12 15.49 16.96
CA GLN A 49 6.81 15.06 16.45
C GLN A 49 6.94 14.33 15.10
N ASN A 50 7.71 14.90 14.17
CA ASN A 50 7.93 14.27 12.87
C ASN A 50 8.69 12.94 12.97
N GLN A 51 9.74 12.87 13.81
CA GLN A 51 10.52 11.65 13.99
C GLN A 51 9.69 10.55 14.68
N ASP A 52 8.82 10.91 15.62
CA ASP A 52 7.88 9.99 16.27
C ASP A 52 6.90 9.37 15.27
N LEU A 53 6.18 10.20 14.50
CA LEU A 53 5.24 9.75 13.46
C LEU A 53 5.91 8.93 12.35
N VAL A 54 7.18 9.22 12.03
CA VAL A 54 7.95 8.48 11.03
C VAL A 54 8.47 7.15 11.60
N ASN A 55 8.88 7.09 12.86
CA ASN A 55 9.36 5.86 13.51
C ASN A 55 8.23 4.83 13.67
N HIS A 56 7.07 5.29 14.16
CA HIS A 56 5.88 4.47 14.38
C HIS A 56 5.02 4.30 13.12
N ALA A 57 5.55 4.67 11.94
CA ALA A 57 4.85 4.54 10.66
C ALA A 57 4.41 3.11 10.35
N ASN A 58 5.16 2.11 10.83
CA ASN A 58 4.78 0.71 10.68
C ASN A 58 3.42 0.42 11.35
N ASP A 59 3.22 0.96 12.54
CA ASP A 59 2.11 0.61 13.44
C ASP A 59 0.74 1.06 12.91
N PHE A 60 0.70 1.96 11.91
CA PHE A 60 -0.53 2.42 11.25
C PHE A 60 -0.53 2.31 9.72
N LEU A 61 0.61 2.04 9.06
CA LEU A 61 0.66 1.79 7.61
C LEU A 61 0.63 0.30 7.24
N THR A 62 0.88 -0.60 8.20
CA THR A 62 0.75 -2.06 8.00
C THR A 62 -0.41 -2.68 8.78
N ASP A 63 -1.28 -1.86 9.37
CA ASP A 63 -2.50 -2.32 10.03
C ASP A 63 -3.58 -2.61 8.98
N GLU A 64 -4.06 -3.86 8.92
CA GLU A 64 -5.08 -4.30 7.96
C GLU A 64 -6.46 -3.68 8.28
N ASP A 65 -6.71 -3.30 9.54
CA ASP A 65 -7.95 -2.62 9.96
C ASP A 65 -7.94 -1.11 9.63
N SER A 66 -6.80 -0.55 9.23
CA SER A 66 -6.65 0.90 8.93
C SER A 66 -7.38 1.36 7.65
N GLY A 67 -7.84 0.44 6.81
CA GLY A 67 -8.48 0.73 5.52
C GLY A 67 -7.54 1.27 4.43
N LEU A 68 -6.24 1.42 4.71
CA LEU A 68 -5.21 1.64 3.69
C LEU A 68 -4.72 0.29 3.14
N PRO A 69 -4.40 0.18 1.83
CA PRO A 69 -3.85 -1.06 1.29
C PRO A 69 -2.48 -1.35 1.93
N VAL A 70 -2.39 -2.39 2.77
CA VAL A 70 -1.14 -2.87 3.38
C VAL A 70 -0.28 -3.56 2.33
N PHE A 71 0.39 -2.76 1.51
CA PHE A 71 1.17 -3.27 0.38
C PHE A 71 2.68 -3.29 0.60
N LEU A 72 3.20 -2.53 1.56
CA LEU A 72 4.60 -2.61 1.97
C LEU A 72 4.74 -3.61 3.11
N GLU A 73 5.81 -4.41 3.09
CA GLU A 73 6.20 -5.24 4.22
C GLU A 73 6.74 -4.36 5.37
N PRO A 74 6.67 -4.81 6.64
CA PRO A 74 7.23 -4.07 7.76
C PRO A 74 8.70 -3.67 7.60
N GLU A 75 9.53 -4.52 6.97
CA GLU A 75 10.93 -4.17 6.65
C GLU A 75 11.02 -2.98 5.67
N ALA A 76 10.12 -2.91 4.68
CA ALA A 76 10.09 -1.78 3.76
C ALA A 76 9.65 -0.49 4.47
N VAL A 77 8.65 -0.53 5.35
CA VAL A 77 8.21 0.65 6.11
C VAL A 77 9.29 1.12 7.09
N GLN A 78 9.95 0.20 7.81
CA GLN A 78 11.12 0.50 8.64
C GLN A 78 12.27 1.09 7.82
N LEU A 79 12.50 0.59 6.60
CA LEU A 79 13.50 1.18 5.71
C LEU A 79 13.14 2.62 5.30
N LEU A 80 11.85 2.93 5.09
CA LEU A 80 11.40 4.31 4.85
C LEU A 80 11.59 5.21 6.07
N SER A 81 11.41 4.70 7.30
CA SER A 81 11.55 5.51 8.53
C SER A 81 12.99 5.97 8.81
N PHE A 82 14.00 5.23 8.34
CA PHE A 82 15.40 5.67 8.41
C PHE A 82 15.75 6.83 7.47
N TRP A 83 14.98 7.04 6.40
CA TRP A 83 15.29 8.01 5.33
C TRP A 83 14.34 9.20 5.27
N CYS A 84 13.06 8.99 5.56
CA CYS A 84 12.09 10.07 5.68
C CYS A 84 12.35 10.87 6.96
N ARG A 85 12.12 12.19 6.91
CA ARG A 85 12.23 13.10 8.05
C ARG A 85 10.90 13.73 8.45
N THR A 86 9.86 13.57 7.64
CA THR A 86 8.50 14.03 7.93
C THR A 86 7.46 13.04 7.37
N PRO A 87 6.23 13.00 7.92
CA PRO A 87 5.12 12.24 7.34
C PRO A 87 4.80 12.67 5.90
N GLN A 88 5.02 13.94 5.56
CA GLN A 88 4.83 14.44 4.19
C GLN A 88 5.82 13.81 3.20
N GLN A 89 7.09 13.65 3.58
CA GLN A 89 8.09 12.94 2.75
C GLN A 89 7.70 11.47 2.57
N MET A 90 7.23 10.81 3.63
CA MET A 90 6.77 9.43 3.57
C MET A 90 5.55 9.26 2.64
N ARG A 91 4.52 10.11 2.81
CA ARG A 91 3.35 10.16 1.92
C ARG A 91 3.75 10.41 0.46
N ARG A 92 4.71 11.31 0.22
CA ARG A 92 5.24 11.60 -1.12
C ARG A 92 5.93 10.38 -1.72
N PHE A 93 6.76 9.68 -0.94
CA PHE A 93 7.45 8.46 -1.36
C PHE A 93 6.46 7.35 -1.75
N ILE A 94 5.47 7.08 -0.90
CA ILE A 94 4.38 6.12 -1.17
C ILE A 94 3.61 6.52 -2.43
N GLY A 95 3.27 7.81 -2.58
CA GLY A 95 2.61 8.33 -3.77
C GLY A 95 3.39 8.11 -5.07
N ILE A 96 4.73 8.20 -5.04
CA ILE A 96 5.56 7.91 -6.21
C ILE A 96 5.47 6.43 -6.61
N ILE A 97 5.45 5.51 -5.63
CA ILE A 97 5.27 4.07 -5.89
C ILE A 97 3.90 3.81 -6.55
N LEU A 98 2.83 4.36 -5.97
CA LEU A 98 1.46 4.18 -6.48
C LEU A 98 1.29 4.78 -7.89
N ASN A 99 1.90 5.94 -8.15
CA ASN A 99 1.89 6.55 -9.48
C ASN A 99 2.66 5.70 -10.51
N ALA A 100 3.78 5.08 -10.12
CA ALA A 100 4.54 4.19 -11.00
C ALA A 100 3.73 2.93 -11.38
N LYS A 101 3.00 2.33 -10.42
CA LYS A 101 2.04 1.24 -10.69
C LYS A 101 1.00 1.68 -11.71
N TYR A 102 0.28 2.77 -11.42
CA TYR A 102 -0.81 3.27 -12.26
C TYR A 102 -0.34 3.60 -13.68
N ALA A 103 0.90 4.10 -13.84
CA ALA A 103 1.49 4.34 -15.16
C ALA A 103 1.66 3.05 -15.97
N ILE A 104 2.10 1.95 -15.36
CA ILE A 104 2.24 0.64 -16.02
C ILE A 104 0.87 0.06 -16.40
N GLU A 105 -0.10 0.07 -15.47
CA GLU A 105 -1.46 -0.41 -15.75
C GLU A 105 -2.16 0.40 -16.86
N LYS A 106 -1.96 1.72 -16.86
CA LYS A 106 -2.50 2.61 -17.91
C LYS A 106 -1.82 2.39 -19.26
N ALA A 107 -0.50 2.18 -19.30
CA ALA A 107 0.28 2.00 -20.52
C ALA A 107 -0.02 0.68 -21.25
N HIS A 108 -0.47 -0.34 -20.51
CA HIS A 108 -0.73 -1.69 -21.02
C HIS A 108 -2.18 -2.15 -20.75
N LYS A 109 -3.12 -1.20 -20.69
CA LYS A 109 -4.53 -1.49 -20.39
C LYS A 109 -5.18 -2.44 -21.40
N ASP A 110 -4.76 -2.36 -22.66
CA ASP A 110 -5.12 -3.23 -23.78
C ASP A 110 -4.70 -4.70 -23.55
N LEU A 111 -3.58 -4.92 -22.87
CA LEU A 111 -3.07 -6.24 -22.47
C LEU A 111 -3.70 -6.75 -21.16
N GLY A 112 -4.67 -6.04 -20.59
CA GLY A 112 -5.34 -6.43 -19.34
C GLY A 112 -4.46 -6.36 -18.09
N VAL A 113 -3.43 -5.49 -18.09
CA VAL A 113 -2.48 -5.40 -16.97
C VAL A 113 -3.15 -4.92 -15.69
N TRP A 114 -3.03 -5.73 -14.65
CA TRP A 114 -3.53 -5.44 -13.30
C TRP A 114 -2.53 -5.89 -12.24
N ILE A 115 -2.04 -4.95 -11.44
CA ILE A 115 -1.00 -5.21 -10.45
C ILE A 115 -1.62 -5.20 -9.05
N THR A 116 -1.78 -6.38 -8.47
CA THR A 116 -2.15 -6.58 -7.06
C THR A 116 -0.93 -6.30 -6.19
N LEU A 117 -0.92 -5.21 -5.41
CA LEU A 117 0.27 -4.79 -4.64
C LEU A 117 0.47 -5.59 -3.34
N ASP A 118 -0.62 -6.15 -2.81
CA ASP A 118 -0.69 -7.07 -1.69
C ASP A 118 -0.25 -8.50 -2.03
N ASP A 119 0.07 -8.77 -3.30
CA ASP A 119 0.55 -10.07 -3.78
C ASP A 119 1.84 -10.52 -3.06
N PRO A 120 1.88 -11.76 -2.53
CA PRO A 120 2.99 -12.26 -1.73
C PRO A 120 4.30 -12.47 -2.52
N GLU A 121 4.28 -12.56 -3.85
CA GLU A 121 5.51 -12.55 -4.66
C GLU A 121 6.03 -11.12 -4.89
N LEU A 122 5.13 -10.13 -4.99
CA LEU A 122 5.51 -8.73 -5.27
C LEU A 122 6.04 -8.01 -4.03
N LYS A 123 5.45 -8.24 -2.85
CA LYS A 123 5.85 -7.64 -1.57
C LYS A 123 7.37 -7.73 -1.30
N PRO A 124 8.00 -8.92 -1.31
CA PRO A 124 9.46 -9.05 -1.12
C PRO A 124 10.30 -8.39 -2.22
N LEU A 125 9.78 -8.31 -3.44
CA LEU A 125 10.47 -7.67 -4.56
C LEU A 125 10.47 -6.14 -4.40
N MET A 126 9.38 -5.55 -3.90
CA MET A 126 9.33 -4.13 -3.54
C MET A 126 10.35 -3.81 -2.44
N THR A 127 10.37 -4.56 -1.34
CA THR A 127 11.35 -4.40 -0.24
C THR A 127 12.79 -4.44 -0.73
N LYS A 128 13.16 -5.47 -1.53
CA LYS A 128 14.49 -5.59 -2.14
C LYS A 128 14.82 -4.44 -3.11
N THR A 129 13.83 -3.94 -3.84
CA THR A 129 13.97 -2.83 -4.78
C THR A 129 14.23 -1.51 -4.06
N LEU A 130 13.50 -1.24 -2.98
CA LEU A 130 13.72 -0.07 -2.12
C LEU A 130 15.12 -0.12 -1.47
N ARG A 131 15.56 -1.29 -0.99
CA ARG A 131 16.92 -1.50 -0.47
C ARG A 131 18.00 -1.14 -1.51
N ARG A 132 17.82 -1.56 -2.77
CA ARG A 132 18.73 -1.24 -3.89
C ARG A 132 18.69 0.25 -4.26
N TYR A 133 17.51 0.87 -4.26
CA TYR A 133 17.34 2.30 -4.50
C TYR A 133 18.11 3.14 -3.47
N PHE A 134 17.91 2.88 -2.18
CA PHE A 134 18.60 3.59 -1.10
C PHE A 134 20.12 3.32 -1.08
N ASN A 135 20.54 2.10 -1.44
CA ASN A 135 21.97 1.81 -1.63
C ASN A 135 22.59 2.68 -2.73
N ALA A 136 21.93 2.81 -3.89
CA ALA A 136 22.40 3.66 -4.99
C ALA A 136 22.45 5.15 -4.64
N LEU A 137 21.55 5.63 -3.78
CA LEU A 137 21.64 6.99 -3.23
C LEU A 137 22.83 7.14 -2.27
N ARG A 138 23.12 6.13 -1.44
CA ARG A 138 24.20 6.18 -0.45
C ARG A 138 25.59 6.01 -1.07
N SER A 139 25.75 5.11 -2.04
CA SER A 139 27.03 4.90 -2.73
C SER A 139 27.39 6.07 -3.65
N ASN A 140 26.39 6.81 -4.14
CA ASN A 140 26.51 7.94 -5.06
C ASN A 140 27.21 7.61 -6.41
N GLU A 141 27.47 6.33 -6.71
CA GLU A 141 28.11 5.84 -7.94
C GLU A 141 27.35 6.26 -9.20
N LYS A 142 26.03 6.42 -9.10
CA LYS A 142 25.14 6.80 -10.21
C LYS A 142 24.90 8.31 -10.33
N HIS A 143 25.49 9.13 -9.44
CA HIS A 143 25.35 10.59 -9.41
C HIS A 143 23.89 11.08 -9.59
N ILE A 144 22.97 10.47 -8.84
CA ILE A 144 21.52 10.66 -9.00
C ILE A 144 21.11 12.08 -8.62
N LYS A 145 20.76 12.90 -9.61
CA LYS A 145 20.38 14.32 -9.41
C LYS A 145 18.93 14.52 -8.98
N ASN A 146 18.01 13.67 -9.43
CA ASN A 146 16.59 13.72 -9.06
C ASN A 146 16.18 12.38 -8.44
N VAL A 147 16.07 12.36 -7.12
CA VAL A 147 15.77 11.17 -6.33
C VAL A 147 14.33 10.67 -6.55
N GLU A 148 13.36 11.58 -6.74
CA GLU A 148 11.96 11.20 -6.97
C GLU A 148 11.77 10.55 -8.35
N ASN A 149 12.35 11.13 -9.40
CA ASN A 149 12.29 10.53 -10.74
C ASN A 149 13.05 9.20 -10.81
N TYR A 150 14.17 9.07 -10.08
CA TYR A 150 14.90 7.81 -10.00
C TYR A 150 14.10 6.73 -9.25
N LEU A 151 13.37 7.08 -8.18
CA LEU A 151 12.44 6.18 -7.51
C LEU A 151 11.31 5.75 -8.45
N TYR A 152 10.67 6.71 -9.12
CA TYR A 152 9.57 6.48 -10.05
C TYR A 152 9.97 5.48 -11.15
N GLY A 153 11.08 5.73 -11.85
CA GLY A 153 11.58 4.82 -12.90
C GLY A 153 12.01 3.46 -12.34
N THR A 154 12.58 3.41 -11.13
CA THR A 154 12.94 2.16 -10.46
C THR A 154 11.70 1.29 -10.17
N MET A 155 10.61 1.89 -9.70
CA MET A 155 9.36 1.17 -9.41
C MET A 155 8.61 0.79 -10.70
N GLN A 156 8.58 1.66 -11.72
CA GLN A 156 8.04 1.29 -13.04
C GLN A 156 8.73 0.05 -13.61
N ASN A 157 10.07 0.00 -13.54
CA ASN A 157 10.86 -1.14 -14.02
C ASN A 157 10.56 -2.42 -13.23
N LEU A 158 10.44 -2.34 -11.89
CA LEU A 158 10.00 -3.47 -11.06
C LEU A 158 8.63 -4.00 -11.52
N PHE A 159 7.64 -3.10 -11.62
CA PHE A 159 6.26 -3.47 -11.96
C PHE A 159 6.15 -4.07 -13.37
N GLY A 160 6.86 -3.51 -14.36
CA GLY A 160 6.94 -4.08 -15.71
C GLY A 160 7.56 -5.48 -15.75
N ILE A 161 8.71 -5.67 -15.07
CA ILE A 161 9.36 -6.99 -14.98
C ILE A 161 8.46 -8.02 -14.28
N TYR A 162 7.84 -7.63 -13.16
CA TYR A 162 6.94 -8.49 -12.41
C TYR A 162 5.72 -8.92 -13.23
N TRP A 163 5.07 -7.97 -13.93
CA TRP A 163 3.94 -8.30 -14.80
C TRP A 163 4.38 -9.21 -15.96
N ASN A 164 5.48 -8.91 -16.63
CA ASN A 164 5.98 -9.72 -17.74
C ASN A 164 6.28 -11.17 -17.32
N LYS A 165 6.80 -11.38 -16.09
CA LYS A 165 6.96 -12.72 -15.50
C LYS A 165 5.62 -13.45 -15.40
N LYS A 166 4.57 -12.80 -14.87
CA LYS A 166 3.23 -13.42 -14.75
C LYS A 166 2.58 -13.68 -16.10
N ALA A 167 2.67 -12.74 -17.05
CA ALA A 167 2.16 -12.91 -18.40
C ALA A 167 2.82 -14.09 -19.12
N ASN A 168 4.14 -14.22 -19.04
CA ASN A 168 4.86 -15.36 -19.62
C ASN A 168 4.51 -16.68 -18.93
N ALA A 169 4.40 -16.71 -17.59
CA ALA A 169 4.00 -17.91 -16.87
C ALA A 169 2.59 -18.40 -17.28
N LYS A 170 1.65 -17.46 -17.45
CA LYS A 170 0.31 -17.77 -17.98
C LYS A 170 0.38 -18.31 -19.41
N TYR A 171 1.13 -17.66 -20.30
CA TYR A 171 1.31 -18.11 -21.68
C TYR A 171 1.86 -19.54 -21.77
N GLN A 172 2.89 -19.88 -20.98
CA GLN A 172 3.46 -21.24 -20.96
C GLN A 172 2.46 -22.28 -20.43
N ALA A 173 1.61 -21.93 -19.45
CA ALA A 173 0.55 -22.81 -18.96
C ALA A 173 -0.58 -23.03 -19.99
N GLU A 174 -0.86 -22.03 -20.83
CA GLU A 174 -1.84 -22.11 -21.94
C GLU A 174 -1.25 -22.77 -23.20
N HIS A 175 0.07 -22.79 -23.36
CA HIS A 175 0.80 -23.35 -24.51
C HIS A 175 1.95 -24.32 -24.11
N PRO A 176 1.65 -25.44 -23.41
CA PRO A 176 2.67 -26.35 -22.86
C PRO A 176 3.61 -26.94 -23.92
N GLU A 177 3.13 -27.11 -25.15
CA GLU A 177 3.91 -27.59 -26.30
C GLU A 177 5.14 -26.72 -26.61
N THR A 178 5.12 -25.43 -26.23
CA THR A 178 6.22 -24.47 -26.49
C THR A 178 7.28 -24.44 -25.39
N SER A 179 7.01 -24.97 -24.19
CA SER A 179 7.98 -24.99 -23.08
C SER A 179 9.21 -25.86 -23.35
N SER A 180 9.10 -26.86 -24.25
CA SER A 180 10.15 -27.84 -24.54
C SER A 180 11.30 -27.34 -25.42
N GLN A 181 11.26 -26.09 -25.92
CA GLN A 181 12.24 -25.58 -26.90
C GLN A 181 13.28 -24.59 -26.34
N GLN A 182 13.27 -24.28 -25.04
CA GLN A 182 14.27 -23.40 -24.41
C GLN A 182 15.34 -24.15 -23.59
N VAL A 183 16.02 -25.10 -24.23
CA VAL A 183 17.36 -25.55 -23.78
C VAL A 183 18.33 -25.53 -24.96
N VAL A 184 18.74 -24.31 -25.35
CA VAL A 184 19.96 -24.11 -26.15
C VAL A 184 21.01 -23.52 -25.21
N PRO A 185 21.96 -24.33 -24.68
CA PRO A 185 23.02 -23.80 -23.84
C PRO A 185 24.00 -23.04 -24.72
N PHE A 186 24.09 -21.73 -24.54
CA PHE A 186 25.20 -20.94 -25.07
C PHE A 186 26.37 -21.03 -24.09
N ASN A 187 27.50 -21.57 -24.60
CA ASN A 187 28.82 -21.51 -23.97
C ASN A 187 29.35 -20.07 -23.94
#